data_AF-A0A6J4QV51-F1
#
_entry.id   AF-A0A6J4QV51-F1
#
_cell.length_a   1.000
_cell.length_b   1.000
_cell.length_c   1.000
_cell.angle_alpha   90.00
_cell.angle_beta   90.00
_cell.angle_gamma   90.00
#
_symmetry.space_group_name_H-M   'P 1'
#
loop_
_entity.id
_entity.type
_entity.pdbx_description
1 polymer ?
#
loop_
_entity_poly.entity_id
_entity_poly.type
_entity_poly.pdbx_seq_one_letter_code
_entity_poly.pdbx_strand_id
1 'polypeptide(L)'
;MDMTENGGQKDHYTIGEVVARLRKEFPTLSVSKVRYLERRRLITLTRTRGGYRLFSPKDVEMLHYILTLQDKEYLPLKVIKKRIEGGMPVAAGDTGGGLSRVLENRTYTKEELADAIETETRFVEELGAVGVIGRGGELTQRDVEIARMALEMAKYSIQPRHLRGIMAAVEREAAMFKQILNPELRSGDEQRVQDAVNKARHLAAVDSKLKELIMDNVIDGFAS
;
A
#
# COMPACT_ATOMS: atom_id res chain seq x y z
N MET A 1 -15.66 46.41 -24.62
CA MET A 1 -16.62 45.35 -25.01
C MET A 1 -16.05 44.69 -26.24
N ASP A 2 -15.58 43.46 -26.22
CA ASP A 2 -15.54 42.45 -25.17
C ASP A 2 -14.44 41.45 -25.56
N MET A 3 -13.92 40.77 -24.55
CA MET A 3 -12.84 39.79 -24.58
C MET A 3 -13.29 38.50 -25.28
N THR A 4 -12.42 37.91 -26.11
CA THR A 4 -12.28 36.45 -26.16
C THR A 4 -10.81 36.10 -26.33
N GLU A 5 -10.18 35.79 -25.20
CA GLU A 5 -8.85 35.20 -25.11
C GLU A 5 -8.82 33.84 -25.81
N ASN A 6 -7.84 33.68 -26.69
CA ASN A 6 -7.54 32.43 -27.36
C ASN A 6 -6.89 31.48 -26.33
N GLY A 7 -7.64 30.54 -25.78
CA GLY A 7 -7.18 29.55 -24.81
C GLY A 7 -6.24 28.52 -25.44
N GLY A 8 -5.00 28.92 -25.73
CA GLY A 8 -3.95 28.03 -26.21
C GLY A 8 -3.67 26.92 -25.20
N GLN A 9 -3.89 25.68 -25.59
CA GLN A 9 -3.57 24.51 -24.79
C GLN A 9 -2.05 24.51 -24.53
N LYS A 10 -1.62 24.72 -23.27
CA LYS A 10 -0.20 24.71 -22.92
C LYS A 10 0.40 23.36 -23.33
N ASP A 11 1.38 23.40 -24.24
CA ASP A 11 2.06 22.21 -24.75
C ASP A 11 2.87 21.49 -23.67
N HIS A 12 3.33 22.22 -22.64
CA HIS A 12 4.16 21.68 -21.57
C HIS A 12 3.83 22.33 -20.22
N TYR A 13 3.99 21.56 -19.14
CA TYR A 13 3.75 21.97 -17.77
C TYR A 13 5.02 21.80 -16.92
N THR A 14 5.22 22.69 -15.96
CA THR A 14 6.24 22.53 -14.93
C THR A 14 5.77 21.59 -13.82
N ILE A 15 6.71 21.03 -13.05
CA ILE A 15 6.36 20.14 -11.93
C ILE A 15 5.44 20.79 -10.89
N GLY A 16 5.56 22.11 -10.69
CA GLY A 16 4.72 22.87 -9.77
C GLY A 16 3.27 22.96 -10.27
N GLU A 17 3.09 23.26 -11.56
CA GLU A 17 1.76 23.32 -12.19
C GLU A 17 1.07 21.95 -12.19
N VAL A 18 1.81 20.88 -12.48
CA VAL A 18 1.26 19.51 -12.45
C VAL A 18 0.83 19.10 -11.05
N VAL A 19 1.65 19.37 -10.02
CA VAL A 19 1.30 19.07 -8.63
C VAL A 19 0.09 19.89 -8.19
N ALA A 20 0.03 21.18 -8.50
CA ALA A 20 -1.11 22.04 -8.16
C ALA A 20 -2.42 21.54 -8.79
N ARG A 21 -2.35 21.04 -10.04
CA ARG A 21 -3.49 20.48 -10.76
C ARG A 21 -3.98 19.17 -10.13
N LEU A 22 -3.08 18.21 -9.93
CA LEU A 22 -3.43 16.86 -9.49
C LEU A 22 -3.73 16.77 -7.98
N ARG A 23 -3.28 17.74 -7.18
CA ARG A 23 -3.58 17.80 -5.73
C ARG A 23 -5.06 17.85 -5.38
N LYS A 24 -5.92 18.30 -6.30
CA LYS A 24 -7.38 18.31 -6.10
C LYS A 24 -7.94 16.89 -5.90
N GLU A 25 -7.36 15.91 -6.58
CA GLU A 25 -7.76 14.50 -6.53
C GLU A 25 -6.80 13.64 -5.70
N PHE A 26 -5.52 14.06 -5.58
CA PHE A 26 -4.50 13.38 -4.78
C PHE A 26 -3.91 14.37 -3.75
N PRO A 27 -4.59 14.62 -2.62
CA PRO A 27 -4.21 15.68 -1.67
C PRO A 27 -2.79 15.54 -1.09
N THR A 28 -2.28 14.32 -1.03
CA THR A 28 -0.94 13.99 -0.51
C THR A 28 0.17 14.14 -1.56
N LEU A 29 -0.16 14.44 -2.82
CA LEU A 29 0.82 14.56 -3.89
C LEU A 29 1.79 15.72 -3.63
N SER A 30 3.08 15.43 -3.76
CA SER A 30 4.16 16.40 -3.59
C SER A 30 5.10 16.41 -4.79
N VAL A 31 5.85 17.51 -4.95
CA VAL A 31 6.93 17.61 -5.95
C VAL A 31 7.96 16.48 -5.76
N SER A 32 8.25 16.12 -4.51
CA SER A 32 9.16 15.01 -4.16
C SER A 32 8.65 13.67 -4.67
N LYS A 33 7.34 13.39 -4.53
CA LYS A 33 6.70 12.18 -5.05
C LYS A 33 6.79 12.09 -6.57
N VAL A 34 6.50 13.18 -7.28
CA VAL A 34 6.59 13.21 -8.75
C VAL A 34 8.03 12.97 -9.22
N ARG A 35 9.02 13.60 -8.58
CA ARG A 35 10.44 13.34 -8.88
C ARG A 35 10.84 11.90 -8.61
N TYR A 36 10.26 11.28 -7.58
CA TYR A 36 10.54 9.88 -7.25
C TYR A 36 10.00 8.92 -8.30
N LEU A 37 8.77 9.13 -8.77
CA LEU A 37 8.15 8.33 -9.85
C LEU A 37 8.94 8.43 -11.16
N GLU A 38 9.42 9.62 -11.49
CA GLU A 38 10.34 9.83 -12.62
C GLU A 38 11.67 9.09 -12.42
N ARG A 39 12.32 9.19 -11.24
CA ARG A 39 13.58 8.46 -10.94
C ARG A 39 13.42 6.94 -11.03
N ARG A 40 12.26 6.41 -10.63
CA ARG A 40 11.92 4.98 -10.75
C ARG A 40 11.57 4.57 -12.19
N ARG A 41 11.59 5.53 -13.13
CA ARG A 41 11.30 5.38 -14.55
C ARG A 41 9.87 4.90 -14.82
N LEU A 42 8.90 5.39 -14.05
CA LEU A 42 7.48 5.21 -14.38
C LEU A 42 7.00 6.28 -15.37
N ILE A 43 7.68 7.43 -15.37
CA ILE A 43 7.50 8.52 -16.34
C ILE A 43 8.89 8.97 -16.79
N THR A 44 8.99 9.36 -18.06
CA THR A 44 10.22 9.90 -18.63
C THR A 44 9.93 11.32 -19.14
N LEU A 45 10.55 12.32 -18.52
CA LEU A 45 10.29 13.72 -18.81
C LEU A 45 11.37 14.34 -19.67
N THR A 46 10.95 15.24 -20.57
CA THR A 46 11.87 16.10 -21.30
C THR A 46 12.41 17.20 -20.39
N ARG A 47 13.63 17.66 -20.67
CA ARG A 47 14.23 18.79 -19.96
C ARG A 47 14.42 19.99 -20.89
N THR A 48 14.29 21.18 -20.33
CA THR A 48 14.72 22.41 -21.02
C THR A 48 16.24 22.47 -21.12
N ARG A 49 16.77 23.37 -21.97
CA ARG A 49 18.20 23.72 -21.99
C ARG A 49 18.76 24.13 -20.61
N GLY A 50 17.91 24.71 -19.74
CA GLY A 50 18.25 25.06 -18.36
C GLY A 50 18.06 23.94 -17.33
N GLY A 51 17.71 22.72 -17.76
CA GLY A 51 17.63 21.53 -16.91
C GLY A 51 16.31 21.33 -16.16
N TYR A 52 15.32 22.20 -16.37
CA TYR A 52 13.98 22.07 -15.76
C TYR A 52 13.18 20.95 -16.42
N ARG A 53 12.38 20.23 -15.63
CA ARG A 53 11.47 19.17 -16.11
C ARG A 53 10.24 19.77 -16.75
N LEU A 54 9.90 19.29 -17.93
CA LEU A 54 8.67 19.61 -18.63
C LEU A 54 7.83 18.35 -18.78
N PHE A 55 6.55 18.48 -18.42
CA PHE A 55 5.54 17.46 -18.58
C PHE A 55 4.72 17.78 -19.82
N SER A 56 4.66 16.86 -20.76
CA SER A 56 3.64 16.90 -21.81
C SER A 56 2.26 16.58 -21.22
N PRO A 57 1.16 16.89 -21.92
CA PRO A 57 -0.18 16.44 -21.52
C PRO A 57 -0.24 14.93 -21.25
N LYS A 58 0.46 14.12 -22.06
CA LYS A 58 0.54 12.66 -21.90
C LYS A 58 1.24 12.24 -20.60
N ASP A 59 2.28 12.98 -20.19
CA ASP A 59 2.97 12.70 -18.92
C ASP A 59 2.06 12.98 -17.72
N VAL A 60 1.20 14.00 -17.82
CA VAL A 60 0.23 14.32 -16.78
C VAL A 60 -0.84 13.23 -16.67
N GLU A 61 -1.35 12.74 -17.79
CA GLU A 61 -2.29 11.60 -17.84
C GLU A 61 -1.65 10.33 -17.28
N MET A 62 -0.41 10.02 -17.67
CA MET A 62 0.33 8.87 -17.14
C MET A 62 0.53 8.98 -15.63
N LEU A 63 0.84 10.18 -15.13
CA LEU A 63 1.01 10.43 -13.69
C LEU A 63 -0.30 10.23 -12.93
N HIS A 64 -1.41 10.75 -13.46
CA HIS A 64 -2.74 10.53 -12.89
C HIS A 64 -3.09 9.04 -12.81
N TYR A 65 -2.81 8.28 -13.88
CA TYR A 65 -3.05 6.84 -13.91
C TYR A 65 -2.21 6.09 -12.88
N ILE A 66 -0.90 6.38 -12.79
CA ILE A 66 -0.01 5.79 -11.77
C ILE A 66 -0.56 6.06 -10.37
N LEU A 67 -0.93 7.31 -10.08
CA LEU A 67 -1.43 7.70 -8.76
C LEU A 67 -2.75 7.01 -8.43
N THR A 68 -3.65 6.85 -9.41
CA THR A 68 -4.89 6.10 -9.26
C THR A 68 -4.63 4.63 -8.91
N LEU A 69 -3.68 3.98 -9.57
CA LEU A 69 -3.30 2.59 -9.27
C LEU A 69 -2.68 2.44 -7.88
N GLN A 70 -1.99 3.47 -7.38
CA GLN A 70 -1.46 3.46 -6.01
C GLN A 70 -2.53 3.72 -4.96
N ASP A 71 -3.50 4.57 -5.26
CA ASP A 71 -4.51 5.04 -4.30
C ASP A 71 -5.71 4.10 -4.21
N LYS A 72 -6.18 3.58 -5.35
CA LYS A 72 -7.37 2.71 -5.42
C LYS A 72 -7.07 1.22 -5.43
N GLU A 73 -5.98 0.83 -6.10
CA GLU A 73 -5.60 -0.59 -6.26
C GLU A 73 -4.40 -0.98 -5.38
N TYR A 74 -3.81 -0.03 -4.64
CA TYR A 74 -2.65 -0.23 -3.75
C TYR A 74 -1.45 -0.93 -4.40
N LEU A 75 -1.25 -0.75 -5.71
CA LEU A 75 -0.25 -1.50 -6.46
C LEU A 75 1.20 -1.01 -6.20
N PRO A 76 2.18 -1.93 -6.07
CA PRO A 76 3.59 -1.56 -6.02
C PRO A 76 4.09 -0.95 -7.34
N LEU A 77 5.03 0.00 -7.26
CA LEU A 77 5.58 0.72 -8.43
C LEU A 77 6.16 -0.19 -9.52
N LYS A 78 6.71 -1.36 -9.15
CA LYS A 78 7.22 -2.34 -10.13
C LYS A 78 6.08 -2.97 -10.97
N VAL A 79 4.93 -3.22 -10.34
CA VAL A 79 3.73 -3.76 -11.01
C VAL A 79 3.14 -2.70 -11.93
N ILE A 80 3.01 -1.48 -11.42
CA ILE A 80 2.55 -0.33 -12.21
C ILE A 80 3.46 -0.12 -13.43
N LYS A 81 4.77 -0.17 -13.24
CA LYS A 81 5.75 -0.02 -14.33
C LYS A 81 5.57 -1.09 -15.42
N LYS A 82 5.41 -2.37 -15.06
CA LYS A 82 5.13 -3.43 -16.03
C LYS A 82 3.80 -3.24 -16.77
N ARG A 83 2.77 -2.75 -16.08
CA ARG A 83 1.46 -2.44 -16.65
C ARG A 83 1.56 -1.29 -17.68
N ILE A 84 2.43 -0.33 -17.44
CA ILE A 84 2.68 0.82 -18.34
C ILE A 84 3.56 0.45 -19.53
N GLU A 85 4.53 -0.46 -19.35
CA GLU A 85 5.48 -0.88 -20.39
C GLU A 85 4.89 -1.85 -21.46
N GLY A 86 3.58 -2.12 -21.41
CA GLY A 86 2.87 -2.78 -22.52
C GLY A 86 2.92 -4.31 -22.56
N GLY A 87 3.28 -4.98 -21.47
CA GLY A 87 3.23 -6.45 -21.39
C GLY A 87 1.82 -7.04 -21.20
N MET A 88 0.94 -6.89 -22.20
CA MET A 88 -0.36 -7.57 -22.41
C MET A 88 -1.46 -7.42 -21.32
N PRO A 89 -2.75 -7.58 -21.67
CA PRO A 89 -3.86 -7.12 -20.84
C PRO A 89 -3.90 -7.86 -19.51
N VAL A 90 -4.20 -7.11 -18.45
CA VAL A 90 -4.41 -7.67 -17.11
C VAL A 90 -5.75 -8.41 -17.13
N ALA A 91 -5.78 -9.60 -17.71
CA ALA A 91 -6.70 -10.62 -17.25
C ALA A 91 -6.24 -10.97 -15.84
N ALA A 92 -7.01 -10.52 -14.85
CA ALA A 92 -6.85 -10.87 -13.46
C ALA A 92 -6.83 -12.40 -13.35
N GLY A 93 -5.66 -13.00 -13.22
CA GLY A 93 -5.52 -14.44 -13.32
C GLY A 93 -4.12 -14.96 -13.03
N ASP A 94 -3.17 -14.78 -13.95
CA ASP A 94 -2.15 -15.84 -14.05
C ASP A 94 -0.66 -15.42 -14.17
N THR A 95 -0.34 -14.12 -14.08
CA THR A 95 1.08 -13.66 -13.98
C THR A 95 1.42 -12.97 -12.65
N GLY A 96 0.40 -12.70 -11.83
CA GLY A 96 0.57 -12.26 -10.44
C GLY A 96 1.25 -13.32 -9.58
N GLY A 97 0.97 -14.61 -9.80
CA GLY A 97 1.47 -15.70 -8.95
C GLY A 97 2.99 -15.81 -8.89
N GLY A 98 3.71 -15.65 -10.01
CA GLY A 98 5.16 -15.80 -10.05
C GLY A 98 5.93 -14.64 -9.38
N LEU A 99 5.48 -13.40 -9.59
CA LEU A 99 6.10 -12.21 -9.01
C LEU A 99 5.59 -11.91 -7.61
N SER A 100 4.32 -12.21 -7.31
CA SER A 100 3.79 -12.22 -5.94
C SER A 100 4.58 -13.20 -5.09
N ARG A 101 4.84 -14.44 -5.57
CA ARG A 101 5.71 -15.40 -4.87
C ARG A 101 7.14 -14.90 -4.66
N VAL A 102 7.75 -14.26 -5.66
CA VAL A 102 9.12 -13.70 -5.52
C VAL A 102 9.17 -12.52 -4.54
N LEU A 103 8.14 -11.69 -4.48
CA LEU A 103 8.04 -10.60 -3.51
C LEU A 103 7.65 -11.12 -2.12
N GLU A 104 6.73 -12.08 -2.01
CA GLU A 104 6.34 -12.77 -0.77
C GLU A 104 7.55 -13.39 -0.07
N ASN A 105 8.50 -13.93 -0.84
CA ASN A 105 9.71 -14.56 -0.33
C ASN A 105 10.88 -13.57 -0.14
N ARG A 106 10.70 -12.27 -0.43
CA ARG A 106 11.75 -11.26 -0.23
C ARG A 106 11.79 -10.84 1.23
N THR A 107 13.01 -10.80 1.77
CA THR A 107 13.31 -10.15 3.04
C THR A 107 13.78 -8.71 2.82
N TYR A 108 13.55 -7.88 3.83
CA TYR A 108 13.85 -6.44 3.83
C TYR A 108 14.75 -6.11 5.01
N THR A 109 15.69 -5.18 4.82
CA THR A 109 16.24 -4.44 5.97
C THR A 109 15.24 -3.41 6.47
N LYS A 110 15.46 -2.86 7.68
CA LYS A 110 14.61 -1.79 8.21
C LYS A 110 14.61 -0.56 7.31
N GLU A 111 15.77 -0.22 6.76
CA GLU A 111 15.98 0.90 5.84
C GLU A 111 15.27 0.65 4.51
N GLU A 112 15.38 -0.57 3.96
CA GLU A 112 14.67 -0.93 2.73
C GLU A 112 13.15 -0.89 2.90
N LEU A 113 12.64 -1.31 4.05
CA LEU A 113 11.21 -1.23 4.36
C LEU A 113 10.77 0.23 4.51
N ALA A 114 11.54 1.05 5.24
CA ALA A 114 11.27 2.47 5.41
C ALA A 114 11.22 3.20 4.06
N ASP A 115 12.20 2.93 3.19
CA ASP A 115 12.23 3.42 1.81
C ASP A 115 11.02 2.96 0.99
N ALA A 116 10.57 1.71 1.17
CA ALA A 116 9.45 1.13 0.43
C ALA A 116 8.10 1.78 0.77
N ILE A 117 7.96 2.32 1.99
CA ILE A 117 6.75 3.01 2.44
C ILE A 117 6.95 4.53 2.59
N GLU A 118 8.09 5.06 2.15
CA GLU A 118 8.41 6.49 2.15
C GLU A 118 8.35 7.13 3.55
N THR A 119 8.95 6.46 4.55
CA THR A 119 9.00 6.92 5.95
C THR A 119 10.43 6.89 6.51
N GLU A 120 10.59 7.30 7.77
CA GLU A 120 11.86 7.21 8.50
C GLU A 120 12.09 5.81 9.08
N THR A 121 13.34 5.33 9.08
CA THR A 121 13.73 4.04 9.68
C THR A 121 13.24 3.90 11.12
N ARG A 122 13.27 4.99 11.90
CA ARG A 122 12.76 5.02 13.27
C ARG A 122 11.30 4.56 13.38
N PHE A 123 10.44 4.89 12.43
CA PHE A 123 9.05 4.43 12.43
C PHE A 123 8.96 2.91 12.31
N VAL A 124 9.78 2.32 11.44
CA VAL A 124 9.88 0.86 11.27
C VAL A 124 10.42 0.20 12.54
N GLU A 125 11.41 0.82 13.19
CA GLU A 125 11.92 0.34 14.47
C GLU A 125 10.88 0.35 15.58
N GLU A 126 10.09 1.42 15.66
CA GLU A 126 8.99 1.53 16.62
C GLU A 126 7.92 0.46 16.36
N LEU A 127 7.58 0.17 15.10
CA LEU A 127 6.66 -0.92 14.73
C LEU A 127 7.21 -2.30 15.13
N GLY A 128 8.51 -2.53 14.92
CA GLY A 128 9.18 -3.75 15.37
C GLY A 128 9.19 -3.88 16.89
N ALA A 129 9.46 -2.79 17.62
CA ALA A 129 9.51 -2.77 19.07
C ALA A 129 8.15 -3.05 19.73
N VAL A 130 7.04 -2.68 19.08
CA VAL A 130 5.69 -3.04 19.54
C VAL A 130 5.21 -4.40 19.06
N GLY A 131 6.02 -5.11 18.27
CA GLY A 131 5.72 -6.47 17.78
C GLY A 131 4.67 -6.53 16.68
N VAL A 132 4.44 -5.41 15.97
CA VAL A 132 3.49 -5.34 14.84
C VAL A 132 4.10 -5.92 13.56
N ILE A 133 5.42 -5.82 13.42
CA ILE A 133 6.19 -6.40 12.30
C ILE A 133 7.39 -7.21 12.80
N GLY A 134 7.96 -8.05 11.94
CA GLY A 134 9.24 -8.74 12.19
C GLY A 134 9.16 -9.88 13.20
N ARG A 135 7.95 -10.40 13.49
CA ARG A 135 7.74 -11.48 14.46
C ARG A 135 8.37 -12.82 14.05
N GLY A 136 8.68 -12.99 12.76
CA GLY A 136 9.39 -14.16 12.23
C GLY A 136 10.91 -14.05 12.29
N GLY A 137 11.46 -12.97 12.86
CA GLY A 137 12.91 -12.68 12.87
C GLY A 137 13.41 -11.95 11.62
N GLU A 138 12.66 -12.00 10.52
CA GLU A 138 12.93 -11.27 9.28
C GLU A 138 11.76 -10.33 8.94
N LEU A 139 12.05 -9.24 8.24
CA LEU A 139 11.02 -8.36 7.68
C LEU A 139 10.67 -8.86 6.29
N THR A 140 9.40 -9.16 6.07
CA THR A 140 8.87 -9.75 4.84
C THR A 140 8.04 -8.73 4.06
N GLN A 141 7.58 -9.12 2.87
CA GLN A 141 6.59 -8.32 2.13
C GLN A 141 5.30 -8.08 2.94
N ARG A 142 4.88 -9.03 3.77
CA ARG A 142 3.71 -8.85 4.65
C ARG A 142 3.97 -7.75 5.69
N ASP A 143 5.19 -7.66 6.21
CA ASP A 143 5.58 -6.58 7.14
C ASP A 143 5.55 -5.21 6.46
N VAL A 144 5.93 -5.12 5.18
CA VAL A 144 5.79 -3.89 4.38
C VAL A 144 4.32 -3.45 4.27
N GLU A 145 3.41 -4.39 4.03
CA GLU A 145 1.97 -4.11 3.95
C GLU A 145 1.40 -3.66 5.29
N ILE A 146 1.74 -4.35 6.38
CA ILE A 146 1.34 -3.97 7.74
C ILE A 146 1.86 -2.57 8.08
N ALA A 147 3.15 -2.29 7.80
CA ALA A 147 3.75 -0.99 8.08
C ALA A 147 3.14 0.14 7.25
N ARG A 148 2.71 -0.14 6.01
CA ARG A 148 1.95 0.82 5.18
C ARG A 148 0.61 1.16 5.83
N MET A 149 -0.14 0.17 6.31
CA MET A 149 -1.41 0.42 7.01
C MET A 149 -1.20 1.21 8.29
N ALA A 150 -0.17 0.87 9.08
CA ALA A 150 0.19 1.64 10.26
C ALA A 150 0.58 3.10 9.93
N LEU A 151 1.26 3.34 8.80
CA LEU A 151 1.59 4.68 8.34
C LEU A 151 0.33 5.49 7.94
N GLU A 152 -0.66 4.85 7.32
CA GLU A 152 -1.96 5.48 7.04
C GLU A 152 -2.67 5.88 8.34
N MET A 153 -2.68 5.00 9.34
CA MET A 153 -3.23 5.30 10.67
C MET A 153 -2.50 6.46 11.36
N ALA A 154 -1.17 6.58 11.17
CA ALA A 154 -0.37 7.65 11.76
C ALA A 154 -0.78 9.05 11.26
N LYS A 155 -1.38 9.17 10.06
CA LYS A 155 -1.95 10.44 9.55
C LYS A 155 -3.08 10.96 10.44
N TYR A 156 -3.75 10.08 11.18
CA TYR A 156 -4.80 10.39 12.15
C TYR A 156 -4.29 10.33 13.59
N SER A 157 -2.99 10.54 13.81
CA SER A 157 -2.34 10.51 15.14
C SER A 157 -2.36 9.16 15.85
N ILE A 158 -2.68 8.07 15.14
CA ILE A 158 -2.58 6.71 15.69
C ILE A 158 -1.16 6.18 15.43
N GLN A 159 -0.30 6.33 16.44
CA GLN A 159 1.11 5.97 16.39
C GLN A 159 1.38 4.48 16.72
N PRO A 160 2.58 3.94 16.42
CA PRO A 160 2.94 2.53 16.69
C PRO A 160 2.62 2.06 18.11
N ARG A 161 2.82 2.92 19.12
CA ARG A 161 2.53 2.62 20.53
C ARG A 161 1.06 2.24 20.79
N HIS A 162 0.12 2.77 20.00
CA HIS A 162 -1.32 2.49 20.13
C HIS A 162 -1.70 1.13 19.52
N LEU A 163 -0.89 0.61 18.60
CA LEU A 163 -1.13 -0.67 17.94
C LEU A 163 -0.94 -1.87 18.88
N ARG A 164 -0.30 -1.70 20.04
CA ARG A 164 -0.19 -2.76 21.06
C ARG A 164 -1.55 -3.31 21.48
N GLY A 165 -2.56 -2.44 21.60
CA GLY A 165 -3.92 -2.87 21.96
C GLY A 165 -4.54 -3.76 20.87
N ILE A 166 -4.34 -3.37 19.60
CA ILE A 166 -4.77 -4.15 18.44
C ILE A 166 -4.06 -5.50 18.41
N MET A 167 -2.74 -5.52 18.60
CA MET A 167 -1.95 -6.75 18.67
C MET A 167 -2.44 -7.69 19.77
N ALA A 168 -2.70 -7.16 20.96
CA ALA A 168 -3.21 -7.98 22.06
C ALA A 168 -4.61 -8.56 21.76
N ALA A 169 -5.46 -7.84 21.01
CA ALA A 169 -6.75 -8.36 20.56
C ALA A 169 -6.58 -9.50 19.55
N VAL A 170 -5.73 -9.30 18.53
CA VAL A 170 -5.41 -10.33 17.53
C VAL A 170 -4.82 -11.59 18.16
N GLU A 171 -3.94 -11.45 19.16
CA GLU A 171 -3.37 -12.60 19.88
C GLU A 171 -4.44 -13.39 20.65
N ARG A 172 -5.41 -12.71 21.27
CA ARG A 172 -6.54 -13.38 21.95
C ARG A 172 -7.45 -14.12 20.98
N GLU A 173 -7.73 -13.53 19.83
CA GLU A 173 -8.54 -14.17 18.77
C GLU A 173 -7.83 -15.40 18.21
N ALA A 174 -6.53 -15.28 17.90
CA ALA A 174 -5.73 -16.39 17.45
C ALA A 174 -5.67 -17.53 18.49
N ALA A 175 -5.58 -17.19 19.78
CA ALA A 175 -5.64 -18.17 20.86
C ALA A 175 -6.99 -18.89 20.93
N MET A 176 -8.09 -18.16 20.76
CA MET A 176 -9.44 -18.73 20.69
C MET A 176 -9.59 -19.69 19.50
N PHE A 177 -9.15 -19.27 18.29
CA PHE A 177 -9.19 -20.13 17.10
C PHE A 177 -8.35 -21.39 17.31
N LYS A 178 -7.15 -21.22 17.88
CA LYS A 178 -6.25 -22.34 18.19
C LYS A 178 -6.88 -23.30 19.18
N GLN A 179 -7.58 -22.83 20.21
CA GLN A 179 -8.26 -23.68 21.17
C GLN A 179 -9.33 -24.55 20.51
N ILE A 180 -10.13 -23.97 19.62
CA ILE A 180 -11.17 -24.69 18.86
C ILE A 180 -10.55 -25.76 17.95
N LEU A 181 -9.44 -25.43 17.29
CA LEU A 181 -8.78 -26.28 16.29
C LEU A 181 -7.69 -27.19 16.87
N ASN A 182 -7.46 -27.13 18.19
CA ASN A 182 -6.39 -27.86 18.87
C ASN A 182 -6.45 -29.39 18.66
N PRO A 183 -7.64 -30.04 18.57
CA PRO A 183 -7.71 -31.47 18.28
C PRO A 183 -7.09 -31.84 16.93
N GLU A 184 -7.40 -31.10 15.86
CA GLU A 184 -6.84 -31.38 14.54
C GLU A 184 -5.38 -30.94 14.40
N LEU A 185 -5.01 -29.82 15.04
CA LEU A 185 -3.63 -29.31 15.04
C LEU A 185 -2.63 -30.24 15.74
N ARG A 186 -3.08 -31.07 16.69
CA ARG A 186 -2.25 -32.06 17.39
C ARG A 186 -2.26 -33.44 16.73
N SER A 187 -2.98 -33.59 15.63
CA SER A 187 -3.01 -34.85 14.88
C SER A 187 -1.62 -35.15 14.29
N GLY A 188 -1.23 -36.42 14.28
CA GLY A 188 -0.04 -36.87 13.53
C GLY A 188 -0.25 -36.97 12.01
N ASP A 189 -1.46 -36.64 11.55
CA ASP A 189 -1.88 -36.65 10.15
C ASP A 189 -1.71 -35.24 9.56
N GLU A 190 -0.76 -35.08 8.63
CA GLU A 190 -0.43 -33.80 7.98
C GLU A 190 -1.64 -33.17 7.28
N GLN A 191 -2.53 -33.99 6.70
CA GLN A 191 -3.71 -33.48 6.01
C GLN A 191 -4.67 -32.82 7.01
N ARG A 192 -4.88 -33.43 8.18
CA ARG A 192 -5.73 -32.84 9.23
C ARG A 192 -5.15 -31.56 9.80
N VAL A 193 -3.84 -31.48 9.95
CA VAL A 193 -3.15 -30.25 10.39
C VAL A 193 -3.34 -29.15 9.33
N GLN A 194 -3.18 -29.47 8.06
CA GLN A 194 -3.39 -28.52 6.96
C GLN A 194 -4.85 -28.04 6.88
N ASP A 195 -5.81 -28.95 7.06
CA ASP A 195 -7.23 -28.61 7.11
C ASP A 195 -7.55 -27.68 8.28
N ALA A 196 -6.95 -27.92 9.46
CA ALA A 196 -7.08 -27.04 10.62
C ALA A 196 -6.52 -25.64 10.34
N VAL A 197 -5.37 -25.53 9.68
CA VAL A 197 -4.80 -24.24 9.26
C VAL A 197 -5.73 -23.52 8.27
N ASN A 198 -6.32 -24.24 7.32
CA ASN A 198 -7.27 -23.67 6.36
C ASN A 198 -8.54 -23.17 7.08
N LYS A 199 -9.06 -23.94 8.04
CA LYS A 199 -10.17 -23.51 8.91
C LYS A 199 -9.81 -22.25 9.70
N ALA A 200 -8.60 -22.17 10.27
CA ALA A 200 -8.14 -20.98 11.00
C ALA A 200 -8.10 -19.74 10.09
N ARG A 201 -7.62 -19.88 8.85
CA ARG A 201 -7.62 -18.79 7.86
C ARG A 201 -9.03 -18.34 7.49
N HIS A 202 -9.96 -19.29 7.33
CA HIS A 202 -11.35 -18.97 7.08
C HIS A 202 -11.99 -18.23 8.26
N LEU A 203 -11.77 -18.69 9.50
CA LEU A 203 -12.24 -18.01 10.72
C LEU A 203 -11.73 -16.58 10.78
N ALA A 204 -10.44 -16.34 10.51
CA ALA A 204 -9.87 -15.00 10.49
C ALA A 204 -10.51 -14.09 9.43
N ALA A 205 -10.86 -14.63 8.26
CA ALA A 205 -11.53 -13.87 7.20
C ALA A 205 -12.96 -13.48 7.61
N VAL A 206 -13.71 -14.41 8.19
CA VAL A 206 -15.08 -14.14 8.69
C VAL A 206 -15.04 -13.15 9.86
N ASP A 207 -14.13 -13.34 10.81
CA ASP A 207 -13.92 -12.45 11.95
C ASP A 207 -13.55 -11.03 11.52
N SER A 208 -12.69 -10.87 10.51
CA SER A 208 -12.37 -9.57 9.92
C SER A 208 -13.61 -8.88 9.36
N LYS A 209 -14.46 -9.62 8.61
CA LYS A 209 -15.69 -9.06 8.05
C LYS A 209 -16.73 -8.71 9.12
N LEU A 210 -16.82 -9.53 10.18
CA LEU A 210 -17.68 -9.24 11.33
C LEU A 210 -17.27 -7.93 12.01
N LYS A 211 -15.98 -7.73 12.27
CA LYS A 211 -15.46 -6.51 12.89
C LYS A 211 -15.64 -5.28 12.02
N GLU A 212 -15.51 -5.40 10.71
CA GLU A 212 -15.82 -4.32 9.76
C GLU A 212 -17.27 -3.85 9.95
N LEU A 213 -18.23 -4.77 9.91
CA LEU A 213 -19.66 -4.44 10.09
C LEU A 213 -19.99 -3.90 11.48
N ILE A 214 -19.35 -4.43 12.53
CA ILE A 214 -19.51 -3.89 13.90
C ILE A 214 -18.93 -2.48 13.98
N MET A 215 -17.78 -2.21 13.35
CA MET A 215 -17.17 -0.89 13.32
C MET A 215 -18.08 0.12 12.62
N ASP A 216 -18.69 -0.25 11.50
CA ASP A 216 -19.65 0.61 10.79
C ASP A 216 -20.81 1.00 11.72
N ASN A 217 -21.42 0.03 12.41
CA ASN A 217 -22.49 0.30 13.39
C ASN A 217 -22.05 1.23 14.53
N VAL A 218 -20.80 1.10 15.00
CA VAL A 218 -20.25 1.97 16.06
C VAL A 218 -20.05 3.39 15.53
N ILE A 219 -19.54 3.53 14.30
CA ILE A 219 -19.30 4.84 13.66
C ILE A 219 -20.62 5.55 13.36
N ASP A 220 -21.64 4.83 12.91
CA ASP A 220 -22.98 5.40 12.69
C ASP A 220 -23.55 6.03 13.98
N GLY A 221 -23.19 5.44 15.14
CA GLY A 221 -23.53 5.98 16.45
C GLY A 221 -22.77 7.25 16.86
N PHE A 222 -21.76 7.72 16.12
CA PHE A 222 -21.05 8.97 16.43
C PHE A 222 -21.82 10.21 16.00
N ALA A 223 -22.73 10.08 15.04
CA ALA A 223 -23.52 11.18 14.49
C ALA A 223 -24.93 11.28 15.12
N SER A 224 -25.31 10.31 15.94
CA SER A 224 -26.57 10.26 16.70
C SER A 224 -26.40 10.79 18.12
#